data_AF-A0A8T1C3Y7-F1
#
_entry.id   AF-A0A8T1C3Y7-F1
#
_cell.length_a   1.000
_cell.length_b   1.000
_cell.length_c   1.000
_cell.angle_alpha   90.00
_cell.angle_beta   90.00
_cell.angle_gamma   90.00
#
_symmetry.space_group_name_H-M   'P 1'
#
loop_
_entity.id
_entity.type
_entity.pdbx_description
1 polymer ?
#
loop_
_entity_poly.entity_id
_entity_poly.type
_entity_poly.pdbx_seq_one_letter_code
_entity_poly.pdbx_strand_id
1 'polypeptide(L)'
;MLARYFELCEFHSADDEDLADVLPTPAVHRKLKALKEQLSDVESVSKTLQCDALNLLDARDLLDGLLEIQPSFSNYLEPNADIVHSPDFESGVVKVLSGQVKRLSRGERSALQPLKMAAKPSAQHRSRPRWALLTGF
;
A
#
# COMPACT_ATOMS: atom_id res chain seq x y z
N MET A 1 11.00 -20.75 -6.26
CA MET A 1 11.06 -22.22 -6.13
C MET A 1 9.77 -22.92 -6.56
N LEU A 2 8.58 -22.52 -6.09
CA LEU A 2 7.31 -23.17 -6.49
C LEU A 2 6.98 -23.04 -7.98
N ALA A 3 7.21 -21.88 -8.60
CA ALA A 3 7.01 -21.71 -10.05
C ALA A 3 7.81 -22.76 -10.85
N ARG A 4 9.11 -22.86 -10.57
CA ARG A 4 10.00 -23.88 -11.15
C ARG A 4 9.53 -25.32 -10.87
N TYR A 5 9.02 -25.61 -9.68
CA TYR A 5 8.47 -26.95 -9.38
C TYR A 5 7.32 -27.29 -10.33
N PHE A 6 6.39 -26.37 -10.57
CA PHE A 6 5.27 -26.59 -11.48
C PHE A 6 5.69 -26.68 -12.95
N GLU A 7 6.68 -25.87 -13.38
CA GLU A 7 7.27 -25.98 -14.71
C GLU A 7 7.91 -27.35 -14.94
N LEU A 8 8.58 -27.91 -13.93
CA LEU A 8 9.22 -29.22 -14.02
C LEU A 8 8.22 -30.38 -13.99
N CYS A 9 7.05 -30.21 -13.35
CA CYS A 9 6.02 -31.26 -13.30
C CYS A 9 5.49 -31.66 -14.68
N GLU A 10 5.58 -30.80 -15.70
CA GLU A 10 5.19 -31.15 -17.08
C GLU A 10 6.07 -32.23 -17.71
N PHE A 11 7.28 -32.44 -17.17
CA PHE A 11 8.26 -33.40 -17.68
C PHE A 11 8.30 -34.69 -16.88
N HIS A 12 7.56 -34.80 -15.77
CA HIS A 12 7.53 -35.99 -14.92
C HIS A 12 6.25 -36.80 -15.20
N SER A 13 6.39 -38.12 -15.37
CA SER A 13 5.23 -39.01 -15.41
C SER A 13 4.65 -39.18 -14.01
N ALA A 14 3.32 -39.24 -13.89
CA ALA A 14 2.65 -39.57 -12.63
C ALA A 14 2.93 -41.01 -12.16
N ASP A 15 3.35 -41.88 -13.09
CA ASP A 15 3.63 -43.31 -12.87
C ASP A 15 5.15 -43.61 -12.84
N ASP A 16 5.99 -42.57 -12.71
CA ASP A 16 7.43 -42.75 -12.58
C ASP A 16 7.77 -43.33 -11.19
N GLU A 17 8.02 -44.64 -11.13
CA GLU A 17 8.35 -45.35 -9.87
C GLU A 17 9.64 -44.82 -9.22
N ASP A 18 10.62 -44.36 -10.01
CA ASP A 18 11.88 -43.81 -9.49
C ASP A 18 11.64 -42.45 -8.79
N LEU A 19 10.57 -41.74 -9.16
CA LEU A 19 10.20 -40.45 -8.60
C LEU A 19 9.05 -40.51 -7.59
N ALA A 20 8.37 -41.65 -7.45
CA ALA A 20 7.18 -41.81 -6.61
C ALA A 20 7.45 -41.46 -5.13
N ASP A 21 8.63 -41.78 -4.62
CA ASP A 21 9.03 -41.53 -3.24
C ASP A 21 9.45 -40.08 -2.97
N VAL A 22 9.76 -39.30 -4.01
CA VAL A 22 10.22 -37.89 -3.89
C VAL A 22 9.15 -36.87 -4.29
N LEU A 23 8.15 -37.28 -5.07
CA LEU A 23 7.09 -36.39 -5.50
C LEU A 23 6.07 -36.12 -4.38
N PRO A 24 5.56 -34.88 -4.27
CA PRO A 24 4.45 -34.59 -3.37
C PRO A 24 3.22 -35.42 -3.72
N THR A 25 2.52 -35.92 -2.70
CA THR A 25 1.24 -36.58 -2.92
C THR A 25 0.25 -35.66 -3.65
N PRO A 26 -0.75 -36.19 -4.38
CA PRO A 26 -1.73 -35.37 -5.10
C PRO A 26 -2.43 -34.32 -4.22
N ALA A 27 -2.65 -34.65 -2.94
CA ALA A 27 -3.23 -33.72 -1.97
C ALA A 27 -2.27 -32.55 -1.65
N VAL A 28 -0.97 -32.83 -1.48
CA VAL A 28 0.05 -31.79 -1.27
C VAL A 28 0.22 -30.96 -2.53
N HIS A 29 0.26 -31.59 -3.71
CA HIS A 29 0.37 -30.89 -4.99
C HIS A 29 -0.75 -29.84 -5.19
N ARG A 30 -2.01 -30.18 -4.86
CA ARG A 30 -3.13 -29.22 -4.90
C ARG A 30 -2.94 -28.05 -3.93
N LYS A 31 -2.43 -28.31 -2.71
CA LYS A 31 -2.12 -27.26 -1.73
C LYS A 31 -0.99 -26.35 -2.23
N LEU A 32 0.05 -26.91 -2.85
CA LEU A 32 1.14 -26.12 -3.45
C LEU A 32 0.64 -25.22 -4.58
N LYS A 33 -0.36 -25.67 -5.34
CA LYS A 33 -0.94 -24.87 -6.43
C LYS A 33 -1.67 -23.66 -5.88
N ALA A 34 -2.54 -23.86 -4.89
CA ALA A 34 -3.21 -22.77 -4.18
C ALA A 34 -2.22 -21.80 -3.53
N LEU A 35 -1.16 -22.32 -2.91
CA LEU A 35 -0.10 -21.48 -2.32
C LEU A 35 0.64 -20.65 -3.38
N LYS A 36 0.92 -21.21 -4.56
CA LYS A 36 1.54 -20.46 -5.66
C LYS A 36 0.66 -19.31 -6.13
N GLU A 37 -0.65 -19.53 -6.23
CA GLU A 37 -1.60 -18.47 -6.59
C GLU A 37 -1.60 -17.35 -5.54
N GLN A 38 -1.70 -17.70 -4.25
CA GLN A 38 -1.62 -16.72 -3.15
C GLN A 38 -0.32 -15.91 -3.15
N LEU A 39 0.82 -16.55 -3.41
CA LEU A 39 2.11 -15.87 -3.50
C LEU A 39 2.18 -14.91 -4.69
N SER A 40 1.46 -15.19 -5.78
CA SER A 40 1.40 -14.30 -6.95
C SER A 40 0.71 -12.97 -6.62
N ASP A 41 -0.35 -13.01 -5.82
CA ASP A 41 -1.06 -11.80 -5.39
C ASP A 41 -0.17 -10.94 -4.48
N VAL A 42 0.49 -11.57 -3.50
CA VAL A 42 1.46 -10.90 -2.61
C VAL A 42 2.62 -10.31 -3.40
N GLU A 43 3.17 -11.04 -4.37
CA GLU A 43 4.24 -10.56 -5.23
C GLU A 43 3.78 -9.33 -6.06
N SER A 44 2.59 -9.39 -6.64
CA SER A 44 2.01 -8.29 -7.42
C SER A 44 1.85 -7.02 -6.59
N VAL A 45 1.25 -7.14 -5.40
CA VAL A 45 1.09 -6.01 -4.47
C VAL A 45 2.44 -5.48 -4.02
N SER A 46 3.38 -6.35 -3.64
CA SER A 46 4.72 -5.94 -3.20
C SER A 46 5.49 -5.21 -4.31
N LYS A 47 5.38 -5.64 -5.57
CA LYS A 47 6.01 -4.96 -6.70
C LYS A 47 5.39 -3.59 -6.93
N THR A 48 4.07 -3.50 -6.87
CA THR A 48 3.34 -2.23 -7.02
C THR A 48 3.76 -1.24 -5.94
N LEU A 49 3.88 -1.69 -4.68
CA LEU A 49 4.33 -0.86 -3.55
C LEU A 49 5.76 -0.32 -3.69
N GLN A 50 6.59 -0.93 -4.52
CA GLN A 50 7.97 -0.46 -4.79
C GLN A 50 8.01 0.61 -5.89
N CYS A 51 6.88 0.99 -6.49
CA CYS A 51 6.82 2.07 -7.48
C CYS A 51 6.86 3.45 -6.81
N ASP A 52 7.66 4.37 -7.34
CA ASP A 52 7.83 5.73 -6.80
C ASP A 52 6.58 6.63 -6.89
N ALA A 53 5.57 6.24 -7.68
CA ALA A 53 4.42 7.07 -7.99
C ALA A 53 3.23 6.92 -7.01
N LEU A 54 3.37 6.11 -5.96
CA LEU A 54 2.27 5.84 -5.02
C LEU A 54 2.26 6.82 -3.85
N ASN A 55 1.06 7.27 -3.49
CA ASN A 55 0.82 7.95 -2.23
C ASN A 55 0.33 6.94 -1.16
N LEU A 56 0.16 7.40 0.08
CA LEU A 56 -0.23 6.51 1.19
C LEU A 56 -1.66 5.94 1.05
N LEU A 57 -2.57 6.65 0.38
CA LEU A 57 -3.91 6.12 0.09
C LEU A 57 -3.81 4.95 -0.89
N ASP A 58 -3.05 5.11 -1.98
CA ASP A 58 -2.86 4.04 -2.96
C ASP A 58 -2.22 2.80 -2.31
N ALA A 59 -1.20 3.02 -1.47
CA ALA A 59 -0.58 1.94 -0.71
C ALA A 59 -1.58 1.24 0.21
N ARG A 60 -2.46 2.00 0.88
CA ARG A 60 -3.49 1.44 1.76
C ARG A 60 -4.54 0.65 0.99
N ASP A 61 -5.01 1.16 -0.15
CA ASP A 61 -5.96 0.47 -1.02
C ASP A 61 -5.41 -0.89 -1.51
N LEU A 62 -4.12 -0.96 -1.85
CA LEU A 62 -3.45 -2.20 -2.23
C LEU A 62 -3.36 -3.21 -1.08
N LEU A 63 -3.05 -2.74 0.13
CA LEU A 63 -2.95 -3.59 1.32
C LEU A 63 -4.33 -4.09 1.78
N ASP A 64 -5.35 -3.24 1.75
CA ASP A 64 -6.73 -3.59 2.09
C ASP A 64 -7.28 -4.61 1.07
N GLY A 65 -7.03 -4.40 -0.22
CA GLY A 65 -7.37 -5.38 -1.26
C GLY A 65 -6.66 -6.73 -1.09
N LEU A 66 -5.39 -6.73 -0.67
CA LEU A 66 -4.69 -7.97 -0.32
C LEU A 66 -5.31 -8.65 0.91
N LEU A 67 -5.77 -7.88 1.89
CA LEU A 67 -6.40 -8.39 3.10
C LEU A 67 -7.78 -9.01 2.82
N GLU A 68 -8.53 -8.50 1.84
CA GLU A 68 -9.77 -9.12 1.35
C GLU A 68 -9.52 -10.53 0.77
N ILE A 69 -8.41 -10.71 0.05
CA ILE A 69 -8.02 -11.99 -0.55
C ILE A 69 -7.41 -12.93 0.50
N GLN A 70 -6.63 -12.38 1.43
CA GLN A 70 -5.90 -13.13 2.45
C GLN A 70 -6.15 -12.56 3.86
N PRO A 71 -7.29 -12.90 4.49
CA PRO A 71 -7.64 -12.39 5.82
C PRO A 71 -6.66 -12.81 6.92
N SER A 72 -5.87 -13.86 6.71
CA SER A 72 -4.87 -14.32 7.67
C SER A 72 -3.73 -13.32 7.90
N PHE A 73 -3.63 -12.27 7.08
CA PHE A 73 -2.65 -11.20 7.25
C PHE A 73 -3.13 -10.02 8.12
N SER A 74 -4.30 -10.12 8.76
CA SER A 74 -4.89 -9.03 9.57
C SER A 74 -3.91 -8.46 10.60
N ASN A 75 -3.20 -9.33 11.32
CA ASN A 75 -2.21 -8.94 12.34
C ASN A 75 -1.01 -8.12 11.81
N TYR A 76 -0.88 -7.99 10.49
CA TYR A 76 0.22 -7.28 9.83
C TYR A 76 -0.24 -6.12 8.95
N LEU A 77 -1.39 -6.25 8.28
CA LEU A 77 -1.82 -5.30 7.25
C LEU A 77 -2.95 -4.37 7.72
N GLU A 78 -3.67 -4.73 8.79
CA GLU A 78 -4.73 -3.86 9.30
C GLU A 78 -4.17 -2.47 9.70
N PRO A 79 -4.96 -1.39 9.55
CA PRO A 79 -4.53 -0.04 9.90
C PRO A 79 -4.09 0.14 11.36
N ASN A 80 -4.51 -0.77 12.24
CA ASN A 80 -4.23 -0.80 13.67
C ASN A 80 -3.41 -2.04 14.10
N ALA A 81 -2.78 -2.75 13.16
CA ALA A 81 -1.88 -3.85 13.47
C ALA A 81 -0.70 -3.38 14.34
N ASP A 82 -0.20 -4.24 15.22
CA ASP A 82 0.86 -3.90 16.19
C ASP A 82 2.17 -3.41 15.54
N ILE A 83 2.40 -3.79 14.28
CA ILE A 83 3.56 -3.34 13.49
C ILE A 83 3.45 -1.87 13.04
N VAL A 84 2.24 -1.31 13.02
CA VAL A 84 2.00 0.07 12.59
C VAL A 84 2.51 1.02 13.65
N HIS A 85 3.60 1.73 13.33
CA HIS A 85 4.27 2.62 14.29
C HIS A 85 3.38 3.80 14.74
N SER A 86 2.61 4.39 13.82
CA SER A 86 1.80 5.58 14.09
C SER A 86 0.39 5.46 13.48
N PRO A 87 -0.52 4.65 14.05
CA PRO A 87 -1.84 4.38 13.46
C PRO A 87 -2.67 5.64 13.19
N ASP A 88 -2.70 6.58 14.15
CA ASP A 88 -3.40 7.86 14.01
C ASP A 88 -2.82 8.74 12.90
N PHE A 89 -1.50 8.67 12.65
CA PHE A 89 -0.87 9.42 11.57
C PHE A 89 -1.26 8.82 10.22
N GLU A 90 -1.08 7.51 10.05
CA GLU A 90 -1.37 6.84 8.79
C GLU A 90 -2.85 6.93 8.42
N SER A 91 -3.75 6.62 9.35
CA SER A 91 -5.20 6.76 9.14
C SER A 91 -5.59 8.21 8.83
N GLY A 92 -4.96 9.17 9.52
CA GLY A 92 -5.16 10.59 9.27
C GLY A 92 -4.78 10.99 7.84
N VAL A 93 -3.61 10.60 7.37
CA VAL A 93 -3.14 10.89 6.00
C VAL A 93 -4.07 10.26 4.96
N VAL A 94 -4.44 8.98 5.13
CA VAL A 94 -5.39 8.27 4.24
C VAL A 94 -6.74 9.00 4.16
N LYS A 95 -7.27 9.46 5.30
CA LYS A 95 -8.51 10.26 5.35
C LYS A 95 -8.37 11.61 4.66
N VAL A 96 -7.22 12.27 4.75
CA VAL A 96 -6.98 13.54 4.05
C VAL A 96 -6.94 13.31 2.54
N LEU A 97 -6.19 12.32 2.08
CA LEU A 97 -6.04 11.98 0.66
C LEU A 97 -7.38 11.52 0.04
N SER A 98 -8.23 10.83 0.80
CA SER A 98 -9.58 10.43 0.36
C SER A 98 -10.63 11.55 0.47
N GLY A 99 -10.24 12.79 0.82
CA GLY A 99 -11.16 13.93 0.95
C GLY A 99 -12.05 13.90 2.20
N GLN A 100 -11.79 12.99 3.13
CA GLN A 100 -12.57 12.75 4.35
C GLN A 100 -12.10 13.57 5.56
N VAL A 101 -11.54 14.77 5.34
CA VAL A 101 -10.96 15.64 6.38
C VAL A 101 -11.94 15.92 7.56
N LYS A 102 -13.24 15.97 7.27
CA LYS A 102 -14.29 16.16 8.30
C LYS A 102 -14.38 15.00 9.29
N ARG A 103 -13.99 13.78 8.87
CA ARG A 103 -14.02 12.54 9.66
C ARG A 103 -12.76 12.33 10.52
N LEU A 104 -11.81 13.26 10.48
CA LEU A 104 -10.60 13.13 11.28
C LEU A 104 -10.92 13.11 12.78
N SER A 105 -10.33 12.17 13.49
CA SER A 105 -10.38 12.09 14.95
C SER A 105 -9.52 13.19 15.58
N ARG A 106 -9.62 13.37 16.91
CA ARG A 106 -8.73 14.30 17.63
C ARG A 106 -7.27 13.83 17.57
N GLY A 107 -7.04 12.53 17.69
CA GLY A 107 -5.70 11.91 17.60
C GLY A 107 -5.07 12.14 16.24
N GLU A 108 -5.80 11.80 15.17
CA GLU A 108 -5.38 12.02 13.78
C GLU A 108 -5.07 13.49 13.50
N ARG A 109 -5.94 14.42 13.91
CA ARG A 109 -5.67 15.86 13.74
C ARG A 109 -4.41 16.31 14.47
N SER A 110 -4.14 15.75 15.64
CA SER A 110 -2.93 16.05 16.42
C SER A 110 -1.68 15.48 15.74
N ALA A 111 -1.75 14.25 15.25
CA ALA A 111 -0.65 13.59 14.53
C ALA A 111 -0.27 14.32 13.23
N LEU A 112 -1.24 14.92 12.55
CA LEU A 112 -1.02 15.67 11.31
C LEU A 112 -0.63 17.14 11.50
N GLN A 113 -0.64 17.67 12.74
CA GLN A 113 -0.27 19.07 13.00
C GLN A 113 1.08 19.48 12.38
N PRO A 114 2.16 18.68 12.48
CA PRO A 114 3.46 19.05 11.93
C PRO A 114 3.49 19.25 10.41
N LEU A 115 2.55 18.63 9.68
CA LEU A 115 2.47 18.71 8.22
C LEU A 115 1.70 19.95 7.72
N LYS A 116 1.05 20.71 8.61
CA LYS A 116 0.34 21.92 8.21
C LYS A 116 1.35 22.98 7.79
N MET A 117 1.39 23.29 6.49
CA MET A 117 2.11 24.46 6.03
C MET A 117 1.47 25.71 6.64
N ALA A 118 2.30 26.61 7.18
CA ALA A 118 1.85 27.97 7.43
C ALA A 118 1.36 28.56 6.12
N ALA A 119 0.14 29.11 6.10
CA ALA A 119 -0.36 29.82 4.95
C ALA A 119 0.68 30.85 4.51
N LYS A 120 1.09 30.82 3.23
CA LYS A 120 1.88 31.93 2.67
C LYS A 120 1.13 33.21 3.03
N PRO A 121 1.75 34.21 3.68
CA PRO A 121 1.09 35.47 3.89
C PRO A 121 0.66 35.96 2.52
N SER A 122 -0.66 36.03 2.30
CA SER A 122 -1.24 36.61 1.10
C SER A 122 -0.52 37.93 0.88
N ALA A 123 0.09 38.12 -0.28
CA ALA A 123 0.73 39.37 -0.63
C ALA A 123 -0.27 40.49 -0.33
N GLN A 124 -0.07 41.19 0.78
CA GLN A 124 -0.79 42.42 1.08
C GLN A 124 -0.57 43.26 -0.15
N HIS A 125 -1.67 43.59 -0.81
CA HIS A 125 -1.70 44.51 -1.94
C HIS A 125 -0.90 45.74 -1.50
N ARG A 126 0.38 45.82 -1.90
CA ARG A 126 1.20 46.99 -1.64
C ARG A 126 0.51 48.08 -2.45
N SER A 127 -0.30 48.87 -1.77
CA SER A 127 -0.88 50.10 -2.30
C SER A 127 0.24 50.83 -3.01
N ARG A 128 0.05 51.15 -4.31
CA ARG A 128 1.04 51.90 -5.08
C ARG A 128 1.43 53.13 -4.25
N PRO A 129 2.71 53.31 -3.93
CA PRO A 129 3.13 54.47 -3.14
C PRO A 129 2.80 55.74 -3.94
N ARG A 130 2.35 56.79 -3.24
CA ARG A 130 1.83 58.05 -3.82
C ARG A 130 2.77 58.72 -4.84
N TRP A 131 4.07 58.43 -4.82
CA TRP A 131 5.02 58.96 -5.79
C TRP A 131 4.84 58.39 -7.21
N ALA A 132 4.21 57.22 -7.36
CA ALA A 132 3.97 56.56 -8.65
C ALA A 132 2.82 57.20 -9.48
N LEU A 133 2.20 58.26 -8.98
CA LEU A 133 1.21 59.08 -9.70
C LEU A 133 1.80 60.41 -10.22
N LEU A 134 3.07 60.71 -9.92
CA LEU A 134 3.72 61.97 -10.27
C LEU A 134 4.66 61.89 -11.48
N THR A 135 4.86 60.71 -12.06
CA THR A 135 5.60 60.56 -13.31
C THR A 135 4.63 60.18 -14.42
N GLY A 136 3.96 61.19 -14.97
CA GLY A 136 3.38 61.12 -16.29
C GLY A 136 4.48 61.31 -17.33
N PHE A 137 4.92 60.21 -17.93
CA PHE A 137 5.43 60.11 -19.29
C PHE A 137 4.97 58.77 -19.85
#